data_AF-A0A348FWY3-F1
#
_entry.id   AF-A0A348FWY3-F1
#
_cell.length_a   1.000
_cell.length_b   1.000
_cell.length_c   1.000
_cell.angle_alpha   90.00
_cell.angle_beta   90.00
_cell.angle_gamma   90.00
#
_symmetry.space_group_name_H-M   'P 1'
#
loop_
_entity.id
_entity.type
_entity.pdbx_description
1 polymer ?
#
loop_
_entity_poly.entity_id
_entity_poly.type
_entity_poly.pdbx_seq_one_letter_code
_entity_poly.pdbx_strand_id
1 'polypeptide(L)'
;MMTRRDGDSGQAPQGVPAAGEAPRPTEAQRRYLMRGLGQAGGKLPLFDADGREVPHKTIEACIAHGWAERWIANPVKPDWLVCRLTAAGYRVLGAEPPAGAQT
;
A
#
# COMPACT_ATOMS: atom_id res chain seq x y z
N MET A 1 43.25 -23.07 35.72
CA MET A 1 41.96 -23.60 35.22
C MET A 1 41.01 -22.44 34.98
N MET A 2 40.56 -22.31 33.73
CA MET A 2 39.20 -21.97 33.25
C MET A 2 38.46 -20.67 33.72
N THR A 3 38.32 -19.74 32.75
CA THR A 3 37.08 -19.06 32.24
C THR A 3 36.19 -18.28 33.22
N ARG A 4 35.72 -17.02 33.01
CA ARG A 4 35.03 -16.34 31.87
C ARG A 4 34.77 -14.88 32.37
N ARG A 5 35.04 -13.73 31.71
CA ARG A 5 34.36 -13.07 30.54
C ARG A 5 32.85 -13.34 30.48
N ASP A 6 31.90 -12.43 30.33
CA ASP A 6 31.73 -11.01 29.99
C ASP A 6 30.27 -10.65 30.37
N GLY A 7 29.85 -9.38 30.33
CA GLY A 7 28.42 -9.10 30.33
C GLY A 7 27.94 -7.65 30.39
N ASP A 8 28.76 -6.67 29.99
CA ASP A 8 28.27 -5.32 29.69
C ASP A 8 27.35 -5.41 28.46
N SER A 9 26.04 -5.31 28.69
CA SER A 9 25.05 -5.27 27.62
C SER A 9 25.05 -3.88 27.01
N GLY A 10 26.03 -3.63 26.15
CA GLY A 10 26.03 -2.50 25.22
C GLY A 10 24.81 -2.57 24.33
N GLN A 11 23.81 -1.72 24.62
CA GLN A 11 22.69 -1.49 23.73
C GLN A 11 23.20 -0.65 22.56
N ALA A 12 23.47 -1.33 21.44
CA ALA A 12 23.85 -0.69 20.19
C ALA A 12 22.69 0.19 19.67
N PRO A 13 22.98 1.40 19.16
CA PRO A 13 21.96 2.26 18.58
C PRO A 13 21.41 1.63 17.31
N GLN A 14 20.08 1.45 17.29
CA GLN A 14 19.35 0.99 16.11
C GLN A 14 19.63 1.95 14.96
N GLY A 15 20.29 1.43 13.92
CA GLY A 15 20.68 2.18 12.75
C GLY A 15 19.48 2.83 12.07
N VAL A 16 19.66 4.08 11.65
CA VAL A 16 18.76 4.75 10.72
C VAL A 16 18.63 3.88 9.46
N PRO A 17 17.43 3.50 9.00
CA PRO A 17 17.32 2.75 7.77
C PRO A 17 17.78 3.64 6.62
N ALA A 18 18.87 3.21 5.96
CA ALA A 18 19.32 3.75 4.69
C ALA A 18 18.16 3.71 3.69
N ALA A 19 18.03 4.74 2.84
CA ALA A 19 16.98 4.93 1.85
C ALA A 19 16.61 3.59 1.16
N GLY A 20 15.55 2.98 1.66
CA GLY A 20 15.21 1.58 1.39
C GLY A 20 14.40 1.43 0.12
N GLU A 21 14.65 0.32 -0.59
CA GLU A 21 13.83 -0.16 -1.72
C GLU A 21 12.34 0.07 -1.45
N ALA A 22 11.63 0.70 -2.40
CA ALA A 22 10.21 0.93 -2.26
C ALA A 22 9.47 -0.41 -2.01
N PRO A 23 8.51 -0.47 -1.06
CA PRO A 23 7.84 -1.71 -0.73
C PRO A 23 7.17 -2.32 -1.97
N ARG A 24 7.36 -3.62 -2.19
CA ARG A 24 6.70 -4.34 -3.29
C ARG A 24 5.33 -4.84 -2.83
N PRO A 25 4.28 -4.70 -3.65
CA PRO A 25 2.96 -5.20 -3.31
C PRO A 25 2.95 -6.73 -3.32
N THR A 26 2.18 -7.30 -2.40
CA THR A 26 1.76 -8.71 -2.48
C THR A 26 0.90 -8.93 -3.73
N GLU A 27 0.74 -10.17 -4.15
CA GLU A 27 -0.06 -10.49 -5.34
C GLU A 27 -1.52 -10.03 -5.22
N ALA A 28 -2.13 -10.14 -4.04
CA ALA A 28 -3.49 -9.65 -3.79
C ALA A 28 -3.59 -8.12 -3.93
N GLN A 29 -2.64 -7.39 -3.35
CA GLN A 29 -2.57 -5.92 -3.48
C GLN A 29 -2.33 -5.51 -4.93
N ARG A 30 -1.40 -6.19 -5.63
CA ARG A 30 -1.10 -5.94 -7.03
C ARG A 30 -2.32 -6.14 -7.91
N ARG A 31 -3.02 -7.27 -7.77
CA ARG A 31 -4.26 -7.56 -8.52
C ARG A 31 -5.32 -6.49 -8.29
N TYR A 32 -5.51 -6.07 -7.05
CA TYR A 32 -6.43 -5.00 -6.71
C TYR A 32 -6.05 -3.68 -7.40
N LEU A 33 -4.80 -3.23 -7.25
CA LEU A 33 -4.32 -1.97 -7.83
C LEU A 33 -4.41 -1.98 -9.38
N MET A 34 -4.08 -3.11 -10.03
CA MET A 34 -4.15 -3.23 -11.50
C MET A 34 -5.55 -2.96 -12.06
N ARG A 35 -6.62 -3.18 -11.27
CA ARG A 35 -7.99 -2.88 -11.69
C ARG A 35 -8.22 -1.40 -11.94
N GLY A 36 -7.45 -0.52 -11.31
CA GLY A 36 -7.55 0.93 -11.50
C GLY A 36 -6.88 1.44 -12.77
N LEU A 37 -5.92 0.70 -13.35
CA LEU A 37 -5.13 1.17 -14.50
C LEU A 37 -5.98 1.49 -15.74
N GLY A 38 -7.06 0.75 -15.96
CA GLY A 38 -7.97 0.94 -17.09
C GLY A 38 -9.19 1.80 -16.78
N GLN A 39 -9.29 2.38 -15.58
CA GLN A 39 -10.47 3.12 -15.14
C GLN A 39 -10.20 4.62 -15.19
N ALA A 40 -11.20 5.40 -15.60
CA ALA A 40 -11.13 6.85 -15.56
C ALA A 40 -10.82 7.33 -14.12
N GLY A 41 -9.79 8.15 -13.98
CA GLY A 41 -9.34 8.65 -12.67
C GLY A 41 -8.76 7.60 -11.73
N GLY A 42 -8.40 6.41 -12.23
CA GLY A 42 -7.78 5.36 -11.42
C GLY A 42 -8.72 4.68 -10.42
N LYS A 43 -10.04 4.76 -10.61
CA LYS A 43 -11.03 4.22 -9.67
C LYS A 43 -10.79 2.74 -9.40
N LEU A 44 -10.76 2.37 -8.12
CA LEU A 44 -10.59 0.99 -7.67
C LEU A 44 -11.97 0.38 -7.30
N PRO A 45 -12.37 -0.74 -7.92
CA PRO A 45 -13.63 -1.41 -7.62
C PRO A 45 -13.55 -2.21 -6.32
N LEU A 46 -14.66 -2.27 -5.57
CA LEU A 46 -14.77 -3.10 -4.36
C LEU A 46 -14.88 -4.59 -4.65
N PHE A 47 -15.15 -4.96 -5.90
CA PHE A 47 -15.29 -6.34 -6.34
C PHE A 47 -14.21 -6.69 -7.36
N ASP A 48 -13.73 -7.94 -7.30
CA ASP A 48 -12.79 -8.51 -8.25
C ASP A 48 -13.47 -8.87 -9.59
N ALA A 49 -12.70 -9.47 -10.49
CA ALA A 49 -13.18 -9.84 -11.82
C ALA A 49 -14.26 -10.94 -11.80
N ASP A 50 -14.32 -11.74 -10.73
CA ASP A 50 -15.31 -12.80 -10.55
C ASP A 50 -16.54 -12.31 -9.76
N GLY A 51 -16.58 -11.03 -9.39
CA GLY A 51 -17.64 -10.43 -8.59
C GLY A 51 -17.52 -10.71 -7.09
N ARG A 52 -16.38 -11.22 -6.60
CA ARG A 52 -16.14 -11.37 -5.16
C ARG A 52 -15.66 -10.07 -4.56
N GLU A 53 -16.05 -9.81 -3.33
CA GLU A 53 -15.59 -8.64 -2.60
C GLU A 53 -14.08 -8.71 -2.35
N VAL A 54 -13.39 -7.61 -2.61
CA VAL A 54 -11.97 -7.46 -2.29
C VAL A 54 -11.83 -7.37 -0.77
N PRO A 55 -10.96 -8.18 -0.13
CA PRO A 55 -10.83 -8.14 1.32
C PRO A 55 -10.46 -6.74 1.82
N HIS A 56 -11.19 -6.21 2.81
CA HIS A 56 -10.96 -4.88 3.37
C HIS A 56 -9.50 -4.64 3.78
N LYS A 57 -8.88 -5.63 4.43
CA LYS A 57 -7.45 -5.60 4.81
C LYS A 57 -6.51 -5.31 3.64
N THR A 58 -6.85 -5.78 2.44
CA THR A 58 -6.05 -5.53 1.22
C THR A 58 -6.17 -4.07 0.82
N ILE A 59 -7.39 -3.53 0.85
CA ILE A 59 -7.68 -2.14 0.53
C ILE A 59 -7.00 -1.21 1.54
N GLU A 60 -7.16 -1.48 2.83
CA GLU A 60 -6.54 -0.71 3.92
C GLU A 60 -5.01 -0.74 3.83
N ALA A 61 -4.41 -1.89 3.53
CA ALA A 61 -2.97 -1.97 3.34
C ALA A 61 -2.50 -1.14 2.13
N CYS A 62 -3.23 -1.17 0.99
CA CYS A 62 -2.93 -0.32 -0.15
C CYS A 62 -3.04 1.18 0.18
N ILE A 63 -4.00 1.57 1.01
CA ILE A 63 -4.12 2.95 1.52
C ILE A 63 -2.96 3.29 2.43
N ALA A 64 -2.61 2.42 3.37
CA ALA A 64 -1.52 2.63 4.32
C ALA A 64 -0.15 2.79 3.63
N HIS A 65 0.06 2.10 2.51
CA HIS A 65 1.25 2.27 1.67
C HIS A 65 1.20 3.51 0.76
N GLY A 66 0.08 4.26 0.74
CA GLY A 66 -0.12 5.40 -0.12
C GLY A 66 -0.28 5.04 -1.61
N TRP A 67 -0.54 3.78 -1.94
CA TRP A 67 -0.79 3.33 -3.33
C TRP A 67 -2.22 3.60 -3.78
N ALA A 68 -3.13 3.71 -2.82
CA ALA A 68 -4.52 4.06 -3.05
C ALA A 68 -4.95 5.14 -2.05
N GLU A 69 -5.91 5.97 -2.44
CA GLU A 69 -6.54 6.94 -1.55
C GLU A 69 -8.06 6.79 -1.62
N ARG A 70 -8.75 7.15 -0.54
CA ARG A 70 -10.21 7.15 -0.52
C ARG A 70 -10.74 8.30 -1.37
N TRP A 71 -11.72 8.03 -2.24
CA TRP A 71 -12.24 9.00 -3.18
C TRP A 71 -12.92 10.18 -2.44
N ILE A 72 -13.93 9.91 -1.61
CA ILE A 72 -14.57 10.85 -0.67
C ILE A 72 -15.14 10.03 0.49
N ALA A 73 -14.97 10.48 1.74
CA ALA A 73 -15.65 9.89 2.89
C ALA A 73 -17.14 10.22 2.82
N ASN A 74 -18.00 9.22 2.56
CA ASN A 74 -19.44 9.42 2.64
C ASN A 74 -19.85 9.50 4.12
N PRO A 75 -20.36 10.64 4.64
CA PRO A 75 -20.77 10.75 6.04
C PRO A 75 -21.92 9.79 6.41
N VAL A 76 -22.66 9.28 5.43
CA VAL A 76 -23.74 8.30 5.62
C VAL A 76 -23.21 6.86 5.66
N LYS A 77 -22.07 6.60 5.02
CA LYS A 77 -21.43 5.28 4.92
C LYS A 77 -19.92 5.42 5.09
N PRO A 78 -19.44 5.63 6.33
CA PRO A 78 -18.02 5.84 6.60
C PRO A 78 -17.15 4.62 6.24
N ASP A 79 -17.75 3.43 6.26
CA ASP A 79 -17.12 2.18 5.88
C ASP A 79 -17.00 1.99 4.36
N TRP A 80 -17.51 2.92 3.55
CA TRP A 80 -17.46 2.78 2.10
C TRP A 80 -16.05 3.06 1.56
N LEU A 81 -15.27 2.00 1.35
CA LEU A 81 -13.87 2.04 0.91
C LEU A 81 -13.70 2.25 -0.61
N VAL A 82 -14.51 3.11 -1.25
CA VAL A 82 -14.25 3.42 -2.66
C VAL A 82 -12.96 4.21 -2.75
N CYS A 83 -11.97 3.62 -3.40
CA CYS A 83 -10.64 4.18 -3.53
C CYS A 83 -10.33 4.54 -4.99
N ARG A 84 -9.24 5.26 -5.19
CA ARG A 84 -8.56 5.43 -6.48
C ARG A 84 -7.06 5.24 -6.33
N LEU A 85 -6.40 4.93 -7.44
CA LEU A 85 -4.94 4.91 -7.53
C LEU A 85 -4.37 6.31 -7.33
N THR A 86 -3.33 6.39 -6.50
CA THR A 86 -2.44 7.56 -6.39
C THR A 86 -1.32 7.45 -7.42
N ALA A 87 -0.53 8.52 -7.59
CA ALA A 87 0.69 8.45 -8.40
C ALA A 87 1.66 7.33 -7.97
N ALA A 88 1.78 7.08 -6.67
CA ALA A 88 2.60 5.98 -6.14
C ALA A 88 2.01 4.60 -6.52
N GLY A 89 0.67 4.47 -6.53
CA GLY A 89 -0.01 3.25 -6.97
C GLY A 89 0.23 2.90 -8.45
N TYR A 90 0.27 3.90 -9.33
CA TYR A 90 0.67 3.66 -10.73
C TYR A 90 2.13 3.22 -10.82
N ARG A 91 3.04 3.94 -10.15
CA ARG A 91 4.48 3.67 -10.18
C ARG A 91 4.85 2.29 -9.64
N VAL A 92 4.20 1.85 -8.56
CA VAL A 92 4.47 0.52 -7.98
C VAL A 92 4.02 -0.63 -8.89
N LEU A 93 3.12 -0.36 -9.83
CA LEU A 93 2.73 -1.28 -10.89
C LEU A 93 3.61 -1.18 -12.14
N GLY A 94 4.55 -0.23 -12.18
CA GLY A 94 5.34 0.07 -13.38
C GLY A 94 4.58 0.86 -14.45
N ALA A 95 3.48 1.53 -14.08
CA ALA A 95 2.70 2.39 -14.96
C ALA A 95 2.97 3.88 -14.68
N GLU A 96 2.82 4.71 -15.70
CA GLU A 96 2.86 6.17 -15.54
C GLU A 96 1.48 6.68 -15.10
N PRO A 97 1.37 7.49 -14.03
CA PRO A 97 0.12 8.15 -13.67
C PRO A 97 -0.40 9.08 -14.78
N PRO A 98 -1.73 9.17 -14.98
CA PRO A 98 -2.31 10.17 -15.87
C PRO A 98 -2.07 11.59 -15.34
N ALA A 99 -1.99 12.57 -16.25
CA ALA A 99 -1.88 13.98 -15.89
C ALA A 99 -3.07 14.38 -14.99
N GLY A 100 -2.80 14.68 -13.71
CA GLY A 100 -3.81 15.00 -12.70
C GLY A 100 -4.10 13.92 -11.64
N ALA A 101 -3.41 12.77 -11.67
CA ALA A 101 -3.40 11.85 -10.53
C ALA A 101 -2.61 12.51 -9.38
N GLN A 102 -3.33 13.04 -8.39
CA GLN A 102 -2.76 13.79 -7.28
C GLN A 102 -2.05 12.82 -6.30
N THR A 103 -1.09 13.37 -5.55
CA THR A 103 -0.27 12.62 -4.57
C THR A 103 -0.99 12.48 -3.24
#